data_AF-A0A4J1Z8D9-F1
#
_entry.id   AF-A0A4J1Z8D9-F1
#
_cell.length_a   1.000
_cell.length_b   1.000
_cell.length_c   1.000
_cell.angle_alpha   90.00
_cell.angle_beta   90.00
_cell.angle_gamma   90.00
#
_symmetry.space_group_name_H-M   'P 1'
#
loop_
_entity.id
_entity.type
_entity.pdbx_description
1 polymer ?
#
loop_
_entity_poly.entity_id
_entity_poly.type
_entity_poly.pdbx_seq_one_letter_code
_entity_poly.pdbx_strand_id
1 'polypeptide(L)'
;MDMFSPYYDLAKQLFPCAKIVLDRFHIIQHLSRAMSRFRVQIMNQFERKSHEYKAIKRYWKLIQQDSRKLSDKRFYRPTFRMHLTNKEILDKILSYSEDLKHHYQIYQLLLFHFQNKDPEKFFGLIEDNLKQVHPLFQTVFKTFLKNKEKIVNALQLPYSNAKLEATNNLIKLSFSSTHYS
;
A
#
# COMPACT_ATOMS: atom_id res chain seq x y z
N MET A 1 14.42 -0.44 8.82
CA MET A 1 14.51 0.97 9.30
C MET A 1 13.46 1.82 8.60
N ASP A 2 12.96 2.89 9.23
CA ASP A 2 11.97 3.83 8.65
C ASP A 2 12.58 4.67 7.50
N MET A 3 11.73 5.39 6.76
CA MET A 3 12.08 6.21 5.60
C MET A 3 12.61 7.61 5.93
N PHE A 4 12.84 7.93 7.21
CA PHE A 4 13.28 9.25 7.67
C PHE A 4 14.80 9.45 7.48
N SER A 5 15.18 10.48 6.73
CA SER A 5 16.56 10.64 6.23
C SER A 5 17.66 10.80 7.29
N PRO A 6 17.46 11.49 8.43
CA PRO A 6 18.51 11.64 9.44
C PRO A 6 19.02 10.32 10.04
N TYR A 7 18.18 9.27 10.05
CA TYR A 7 18.62 7.94 10.49
C TYR A 7 19.69 7.34 9.58
N TYR A 8 19.69 7.68 8.28
CA TYR A 8 20.67 7.15 7.34
C TYR A 8 22.03 7.78 7.52
N ASP A 9 22.07 9.09 7.76
CA ASP A 9 23.32 9.82 7.93
C ASP A 9 24.03 9.35 9.20
N LEU A 10 23.28 9.19 10.30
CA LEU A 10 23.80 8.62 11.54
C LEU A 10 24.24 7.16 11.37
N ALA A 11 23.44 6.32 10.69
CA ALA A 11 23.80 4.92 10.47
C ALA A 11 25.07 4.76 9.63
N LYS A 12 25.28 5.62 8.63
CA LYS A 12 26.50 5.62 7.81
C LYS A 12 27.73 6.08 8.58
N GLN A 13 27.58 7.04 9.50
CA GLN A 13 28.68 7.47 10.37
C GLN A 13 29.10 6.36 11.35
N LEU A 14 28.14 5.67 11.95
CA LEU A 14 28.41 4.62 12.94
C LEU A 14 28.81 3.28 12.32
N PHE A 15 28.28 2.95 11.14
CA PHE A 15 28.47 1.66 10.47
C PHE A 15 28.68 1.86 8.96
N PRO A 16 29.87 2.34 8.53
CA PRO A 16 30.12 2.73 7.14
C PRO A 16 29.99 1.59 6.13
N CYS A 17 30.18 0.34 6.56
CA CYS A 17 30.05 -0.85 5.70
C CYS A 17 28.65 -1.52 5.76
N ALA A 18 27.72 -1.01 6.57
CA ALA A 18 26.42 -1.66 6.77
C ALA A 18 25.44 -1.38 5.61
N LYS A 19 24.79 -2.43 5.13
CA LYS A 19 23.69 -2.30 4.17
C LYS A 19 22.41 -1.87 4.88
N ILE A 20 21.87 -0.72 4.48
CA ILE A 20 20.60 -0.22 5.04
C ILE A 20 19.43 -0.97 4.39
N VAL A 21 18.58 -1.54 5.23
CA VAL A 21 17.37 -2.27 4.84
C VAL A 21 16.14 -1.51 5.32
N LEU A 22 15.25 -1.15 4.40
CA LEU A 22 13.97 -0.54 4.77
C LEU A 22 12.99 -1.58 5.29
N ASP A 23 12.09 -1.13 6.16
CA ASP A 23 10.97 -1.96 6.55
C ASP A 23 10.01 -2.13 5.36
N ARG A 24 9.70 -3.39 5.04
CA ARG A 24 8.76 -3.75 3.99
C ARG A 24 7.36 -3.19 4.26
N PHE A 25 6.97 -3.09 5.53
CA PHE A 25 5.67 -2.55 5.92
C PHE A 25 5.53 -1.09 5.50
N HIS A 26 6.56 -0.26 5.70
CA HIS A 26 6.51 1.16 5.33
C HIS A 26 6.34 1.34 3.82
N ILE A 27 6.99 0.51 3.01
CA ILE A 27 6.87 0.57 1.54
C ILE A 27 5.42 0.29 1.12
N ILE A 28 4.82 -0.80 1.61
CA ILE A 28 3.41 -1.12 1.32
C ILE A 28 2.46 -0.06 1.88
N GLN A 29 2.77 0.48 3.07
CA GLN A 29 1.98 1.52 3.71
C GLN A 29 1.94 2.81 2.88
N HIS A 30 3.06 3.23 2.27
CA HIS A 30 3.09 4.39 1.39
C HIS A 30 2.18 4.22 0.17
N LEU A 31 2.24 3.06 -0.49
CA LEU A 31 1.34 2.75 -1.63
C LEU A 31 -0.13 2.72 -1.20
N SER A 32 -0.44 2.03 -0.09
CA SER A 32 -1.79 1.94 0.45
C SER A 32 -2.38 3.30 0.80
N ARG A 33 -1.59 4.19 1.43
CA ARG A 33 -1.97 5.57 1.74
C ARG A 33 -2.24 6.39 0.48
N ALA A 34 -1.37 6.28 -0.54
CA ALA A 34 -1.59 6.97 -1.82
C ALA A 34 -2.90 6.51 -2.47
N MET A 35 -3.14 5.20 -2.56
CA MET A 35 -4.37 4.65 -3.12
C MET A 35 -5.61 5.07 -2.31
N SER A 36 -5.53 5.09 -0.98
CA SER A 36 -6.63 5.55 -0.12
C SER A 36 -6.98 7.02 -0.36
N ARG A 37 -5.98 7.90 -0.43
CA ARG A 37 -6.18 9.33 -0.69
C ARG A 37 -6.75 9.55 -2.09
N PHE A 38 -6.21 8.86 -3.09
CA PHE A 38 -6.68 8.95 -4.46
C PHE A 38 -8.13 8.47 -4.60
N ARG A 39 -8.47 7.31 -4.01
CA ARG A 39 -9.86 6.82 -3.95
C ARG A 39 -10.80 7.85 -3.32
N VAL A 40 -10.39 8.54 -2.25
CA VAL A 40 -11.22 9.58 -1.62
C VAL A 40 -11.44 10.77 -2.57
N GLN A 41 -10.41 11.18 -3.32
CA GLN A 41 -10.54 12.23 -4.33
C GLN A 41 -11.55 11.84 -5.42
N ILE A 42 -11.43 10.63 -6.00
CA ILE A 42 -12.40 10.11 -6.97
C ILE A 42 -13.79 10.01 -6.37
N MET A 43 -13.91 9.44 -5.16
CA MET A 43 -15.19 9.30 -4.45
C MET A 43 -15.89 10.65 -4.29
N ASN A 44 -15.16 11.71 -3.98
CA ASN A 44 -15.72 13.04 -3.76
C ASN A 44 -16.10 13.79 -5.04
N GLN A 45 -15.76 13.26 -6.22
CA GLN A 45 -16.27 13.80 -7.51
C GLN A 45 -17.74 13.44 -7.73
N PHE A 46 -18.23 12.37 -7.09
CA PHE A 46 -19.63 11.96 -7.16
C PHE A 46 -20.48 12.67 -6.10
N GLU A 47 -21.76 12.90 -6.41
CA GLU A 47 -22.71 13.43 -5.44
C GLU A 47 -22.82 12.51 -4.22
N ARG A 48 -22.90 13.06 -3.01
CA ARG A 48 -22.90 12.26 -1.76
C ARG A 48 -24.05 11.26 -1.66
N LYS A 49 -25.17 11.53 -2.34
CA LYS A 49 -26.36 10.67 -2.34
C LYS A 49 -26.34 9.60 -3.45
N SER A 50 -25.43 9.73 -4.42
CA SER A 50 -25.29 8.82 -5.56
C SER A 50 -24.96 7.38 -5.15
N HIS A 51 -25.23 6.45 -6.05
CA HIS A 51 -24.94 5.04 -5.83
C HIS A 51 -23.42 4.79 -5.79
N GLU A 52 -22.69 5.44 -6.69
CA GLU A 52 -21.25 5.40 -6.90
C GLU A 52 -20.50 5.86 -5.63
N TYR A 53 -20.86 7.03 -5.09
CA TYR A 53 -20.30 7.53 -3.84
C TYR A 53 -20.46 6.52 -2.71
N LYS A 54 -21.68 6.00 -2.52
CA LYS A 54 -22.00 5.03 -1.46
C LYS A 54 -21.26 3.70 -1.65
N ALA A 55 -21.14 3.22 -2.89
CA ALA A 55 -20.44 1.98 -3.21
C ALA A 55 -18.94 2.11 -2.96
N ILE A 56 -18.28 3.12 -3.53
CA ILE A 56 -16.85 3.39 -3.32
C ILE A 56 -16.54 3.59 -1.83
N LYS A 57 -17.41 4.31 -1.11
CA LYS A 57 -17.27 4.53 0.34
C LYS A 57 -17.42 3.23 1.13
N ARG A 58 -18.43 2.42 0.85
CA ARG A 58 -18.74 1.21 1.64
C ARG A 58 -17.68 0.12 1.45
N TYR A 59 -17.23 -0.07 0.22
CA TYR A 59 -16.36 -1.18 -0.17
C TYR A 59 -14.89 -0.78 -0.32
N TRP A 60 -14.48 0.33 0.28
CA TRP A 60 -13.10 0.86 0.18
C TRP A 60 -12.02 -0.17 0.54
N LYS A 61 -12.30 -1.10 1.46
CA LYS A 61 -11.37 -2.17 1.84
C LYS A 61 -11.05 -3.11 0.68
N LEU A 62 -12.00 -3.36 -0.23
CA LEU A 62 -11.77 -4.22 -1.40
C LEU A 62 -10.80 -3.61 -2.39
N ILE A 63 -10.77 -2.27 -2.48
CA ILE A 63 -9.82 -1.54 -3.33
C ILE A 63 -8.38 -1.66 -2.79
N GLN A 64 -8.21 -1.80 -1.47
CA GLN A 64 -6.90 -1.96 -0.84
C GLN A 64 -6.44 -3.41 -0.72
N GLN A 65 -7.38 -4.35 -0.67
CA GLN A 65 -7.05 -5.76 -0.50
C GLN A 65 -6.30 -6.29 -1.73
N ASP A 66 -5.39 -7.23 -1.48
CA ASP A 66 -4.75 -8.00 -2.54
C ASP A 66 -5.81 -8.80 -3.29
N SER A 67 -5.94 -8.52 -4.59
CA SER A 67 -6.93 -9.14 -5.48
C SER A 67 -6.89 -10.67 -5.45
N ARG A 68 -5.71 -11.27 -5.26
CA ARG A 68 -5.52 -12.72 -5.22
C ARG A 68 -6.08 -13.37 -3.95
N LYS A 69 -6.41 -12.56 -2.94
CA LYS A 69 -6.95 -12.99 -1.64
C LYS A 69 -8.45 -12.69 -1.52
N LEU A 70 -9.11 -12.27 -2.60
CA LEU A 70 -10.54 -12.00 -2.58
C LEU A 70 -11.31 -13.32 -2.51
N SER A 71 -12.33 -13.37 -1.65
CA SER A 71 -13.20 -14.54 -1.54
C SER A 71 -14.18 -14.61 -2.71
N ASP A 72 -14.33 -15.80 -3.26
CA ASP A 72 -15.33 -16.13 -4.28
C ASP A 72 -16.72 -16.43 -3.69
N LYS A 73 -16.88 -16.34 -2.37
CA LYS A 73 -18.17 -16.59 -1.72
C LYS A 73 -19.17 -15.48 -2.09
N ARG A 74 -20.30 -15.88 -2.68
CA ARG A 74 -21.42 -14.99 -2.98
C ARG A 74 -22.25 -14.72 -1.74
N PHE A 75 -22.71 -13.49 -1.62
CA PHE A 75 -23.57 -13.04 -0.55
C PHE A 75 -24.43 -11.87 -1.02
N TYR A 76 -25.61 -11.69 -0.43
CA TYR A 76 -26.45 -10.55 -0.73
C TYR A 76 -25.75 -9.24 -0.38
N ARG A 77 -25.82 -8.26 -1.28
CA ARG A 77 -25.22 -6.93 -1.13
C ARG A 77 -26.31 -5.86 -1.24
N PRO A 78 -26.77 -5.28 -0.11
CA PRO A 78 -27.83 -4.29 -0.13
C PRO A 78 -27.55 -3.06 -1.02
N THR A 79 -26.28 -2.67 -1.17
CA THR A 79 -25.89 -1.56 -2.04
C THR A 79 -26.28 -1.85 -3.50
N PHE A 80 -26.07 -3.08 -3.97
CA PHE A 80 -26.34 -3.50 -5.35
C PHE A 80 -27.66 -4.27 -5.52
N ARG A 81 -28.34 -4.61 -4.43
CA ARG A 81 -29.60 -5.39 -4.40
C ARG A 81 -29.50 -6.76 -5.11
N MET A 82 -28.34 -7.42 -4.99
CA MET A 82 -28.09 -8.73 -5.60
C MET A 82 -27.00 -9.51 -4.86
N HIS A 83 -26.89 -10.81 -5.13
CA HIS A 83 -25.82 -11.65 -4.60
C HIS A 83 -24.55 -11.53 -5.44
N LEU A 84 -23.48 -11.02 -4.85
CA LEU A 84 -22.20 -10.79 -5.53
C LEU A 84 -21.03 -11.36 -4.74
N THR A 85 -19.99 -11.76 -5.47
CA THR A 85 -18.65 -12.01 -4.91
C THR A 85 -17.93 -10.69 -4.64
N ASN A 86 -16.82 -10.73 -3.91
CA ASN A 86 -16.00 -9.54 -3.70
C ASN A 86 -15.34 -9.05 -5.00
N LYS A 87 -15.04 -9.96 -5.94
CA LYS A 87 -14.50 -9.62 -7.26
C LYS A 87 -15.53 -8.86 -8.11
N GLU A 88 -16.76 -9.36 -8.19
CA GLU A 88 -17.82 -8.68 -8.96
C GLU A 88 -18.14 -7.29 -8.40
N ILE A 89 -18.10 -7.12 -7.07
CA ILE A 89 -18.26 -5.81 -6.43
C ILE A 89 -17.14 -4.87 -6.83
N LEU A 90 -15.90 -5.36 -6.76
CA LEU A 90 -14.73 -4.57 -7.12
C LEU A 90 -14.80 -4.17 -8.61
N ASP A 91 -15.12 -5.09 -9.51
CA ASP A 91 -15.26 -4.81 -10.95
C ASP A 91 -16.30 -3.71 -11.20
N LYS A 92 -17.46 -3.77 -10.51
CA LYS A 92 -18.48 -2.71 -10.57
C LYS A 92 -17.95 -1.37 -10.06
N ILE A 93 -17.24 -1.36 -8.93
CA ILE A 93 -16.68 -0.12 -8.37
C ILE A 93 -15.64 0.51 -9.30
N LEU A 94 -14.77 -0.31 -9.89
CA LEU A 94 -13.75 0.16 -10.82
C LEU A 94 -14.38 0.66 -12.14
N SER A 95 -15.55 0.15 -12.53
CA SER A 95 -16.26 0.63 -13.71
C SER A 95 -16.80 2.06 -13.60
N TYR A 96 -16.85 2.63 -12.39
CA TYR A 96 -17.32 4.01 -12.19
C TYR A 96 -16.30 5.07 -12.58
N SER A 97 -15.02 4.71 -12.70
CA SER A 97 -13.96 5.67 -13.02
C SER A 97 -12.76 4.94 -13.63
N GLU A 98 -12.46 5.25 -14.90
CA GLU A 98 -11.27 4.71 -15.58
C GLU A 98 -9.97 5.11 -14.85
N ASP A 99 -9.93 6.32 -14.27
CA ASP A 99 -8.82 6.77 -13.43
C ASP A 99 -8.63 5.87 -12.20
N LEU A 100 -9.72 5.54 -11.48
CA LEU A 100 -9.67 4.64 -10.32
C LEU A 100 -9.19 3.25 -10.73
N LYS A 101 -9.69 2.74 -11.86
CA LYS A 101 -9.35 1.43 -12.41
C LYS A 101 -7.88 1.36 -12.82
N HIS A 102 -7.38 2.35 -13.55
CA HIS A 102 -5.99 2.43 -13.97
C HIS A 102 -5.03 2.43 -12.76
N HIS A 103 -5.28 3.28 -11.76
CA HIS A 103 -4.43 3.34 -10.57
C HIS A 103 -4.56 2.10 -9.69
N TYR A 104 -5.74 1.48 -9.63
CA TYR A 104 -5.92 0.21 -8.95
C TYR A 104 -5.06 -0.89 -9.60
N GLN A 105 -5.04 -0.98 -10.93
CA GLN A 105 -4.24 -1.98 -11.65
C GLN A 105 -2.75 -1.81 -11.36
N ILE A 106 -2.22 -0.58 -11.45
CA ILE A 106 -0.82 -0.28 -11.11
C ILE A 106 -0.53 -0.65 -9.65
N TYR A 107 -1.42 -0.26 -8.72
CA TYR A 107 -1.27 -0.59 -7.31
C TYR A 107 -1.20 -2.11 -7.07
N GLN A 108 -2.08 -2.90 -7.69
CA GLN A 108 -2.09 -4.36 -7.56
C GLN A 108 -0.84 -5.01 -8.17
N LEU A 109 -0.36 -4.53 -9.32
CA LEU A 109 0.87 -5.02 -9.94
C LEU A 109 2.09 -4.70 -9.05
N LEU A 110 2.16 -3.51 -8.45
CA LEU A 110 3.20 -3.17 -7.48
C LEU A 110 3.16 -4.10 -6.26
N LEU A 111 1.98 -4.37 -5.70
CA LEU A 111 1.84 -5.35 -4.62
C LEU A 111 2.32 -6.75 -5.03
N PHE A 112 1.99 -7.17 -6.25
CA PHE A 112 2.38 -8.46 -6.81
C PHE A 112 3.91 -8.59 -6.91
N HIS A 113 4.57 -7.64 -7.59
CA HIS A 113 6.04 -7.68 -7.74
C HIS A 113 6.75 -7.55 -6.39
N PHE A 114 6.23 -6.73 -5.48
CA PHE A 114 6.77 -6.60 -4.14
C PHE A 114 6.69 -7.91 -3.34
N GLN A 115 5.56 -8.61 -3.38
CA GLN A 115 5.40 -9.88 -2.68
C GLN A 115 6.24 -11.01 -3.30
N ASN A 116 6.43 -11.00 -4.61
CA ASN A 116 7.30 -11.94 -5.31
C ASN A 116 8.79 -11.60 -5.20
N LYS A 117 9.15 -10.53 -4.47
CA LYS A 117 10.54 -10.07 -4.30
C LYS A 117 11.25 -9.83 -5.62
N ASP A 118 10.54 -9.27 -6.59
CA ASP A 118 11.02 -8.95 -7.94
C ASP A 118 11.29 -7.44 -8.05
N PRO A 119 12.48 -6.95 -7.63
CA PRO A 119 12.79 -5.52 -7.63
C PRO A 119 12.86 -4.93 -9.03
N GLU A 120 13.28 -5.70 -10.03
CA GLU A 120 13.41 -5.22 -11.41
C GLU A 120 12.04 -4.85 -11.97
N LYS A 121 11.06 -5.76 -11.88
CA LYS A 121 9.70 -5.45 -12.35
C LYS A 121 9.01 -4.42 -11.48
N PHE A 122 9.26 -4.41 -10.17
CA PHE A 122 8.70 -3.40 -9.27
C PHE A 122 9.15 -1.99 -9.65
N PHE A 123 10.45 -1.78 -9.87
CA PHE A 123 10.97 -0.46 -10.25
C PHE A 123 10.74 -0.12 -11.71
N GLY A 124 10.77 -1.10 -12.63
CA GLY A 124 10.40 -0.89 -14.02
C GLY A 124 8.99 -0.33 -14.14
N LEU A 125 8.02 -0.94 -13.45
CA LEU A 125 6.64 -0.45 -13.43
C LEU A 125 6.51 0.97 -12.86
N ILE A 126 7.31 1.33 -11.85
CA ILE A 126 7.35 2.69 -11.28
C ILE A 126 7.87 3.70 -12.31
N GLU A 127 8.97 3.37 -12.98
CA GLU A 127 9.64 4.24 -13.95
C GLU A 127 8.75 4.47 -15.18
N ASP A 128 8.14 3.40 -15.71
CA ASP A 128 7.25 3.43 -16.88
C ASP A 128 6.02 4.32 -16.66
N ASN A 129 5.49 4.34 -15.43
CA ASN A 129 4.23 5.02 -15.11
C ASN A 129 4.42 6.40 -14.46
N LEU A 130 5.67 6.82 -14.18
CA LEU A 130 5.97 8.00 -13.35
C LEU A 130 5.31 9.29 -13.85
N LYS A 131 5.19 9.47 -15.17
CA LYS A 131 4.61 10.67 -15.80
C LYS A 131 3.09 10.60 -15.96
N GLN A 132 2.51 9.41 -15.92
CA GLN A 132 1.10 9.17 -16.25
C GLN A 132 0.22 9.06 -15.00
N VAL A 133 0.80 8.65 -13.87
CA VAL A 133 0.05 8.51 -12.61
C VAL A 133 -0.25 9.85 -11.95
N HIS A 134 -1.29 9.85 -11.12
CA HIS A 134 -1.72 10.97 -10.31
C HIS A 134 -0.58 11.48 -9.37
N PRO A 135 -0.48 12.80 -9.08
CA PRO A 135 0.58 13.39 -8.26
C PRO A 135 0.83 12.71 -6.89
N LEU A 136 -0.22 12.15 -6.29
CA LEU A 136 -0.11 11.36 -5.05
C LEU A 136 0.79 10.13 -5.22
N PHE A 137 0.65 9.41 -6.33
CA PHE A 137 1.51 8.28 -6.67
C PHE A 137 2.89 8.75 -7.12
N GLN A 138 2.98 9.82 -7.92
CA GLN A 138 4.27 10.38 -8.35
C GLN A 138 5.17 10.71 -7.16
N THR A 139 4.60 11.27 -6.10
CA THR A 139 5.35 11.59 -4.87
C THR A 139 5.94 10.33 -4.25
N VAL A 140 5.13 9.29 -4.07
CA VAL A 140 5.60 7.99 -3.53
C VAL A 140 6.66 7.37 -4.42
N PHE A 141 6.45 7.39 -5.74
CA PHE A 141 7.36 6.82 -6.72
C PHE A 141 8.73 7.52 -6.69
N LYS A 142 8.75 8.86 -6.67
CA LYS A 142 10.00 9.63 -6.50
C LYS A 142 10.71 9.28 -5.19
N THR A 143 9.98 9.11 -4.09
CA THR A 143 10.56 8.68 -2.81
C THR A 143 11.15 7.27 -2.89
N PHE A 144 10.50 6.34 -3.59
CA PHE A 144 11.00 4.99 -3.79
C PHE A 144 12.24 4.98 -4.67
N LEU A 145 12.26 5.74 -5.77
CA LEU A 145 13.43 5.87 -6.64
C LEU A 145 14.62 6.47 -5.89
N LYS A 146 14.41 7.50 -5.05
CA LYS A 146 15.46 8.07 -4.19
C LYS A 146 16.04 7.03 -3.20
N ASN A 147 15.26 6.03 -2.81
CA ASN A 147 15.66 4.97 -1.89
C ASN A 147 15.79 3.59 -2.56
N LYS A 148 15.99 3.54 -3.88
CA LYS A 148 15.96 2.32 -4.70
C LYS A 148 16.81 1.20 -4.10
N GLU A 149 18.08 1.47 -3.83
CA GLU A 149 19.02 0.49 -3.25
C GLU A 149 18.50 -0.10 -1.92
N LYS A 150 17.96 0.73 -1.02
CA LYS A 150 17.48 0.28 0.28
C LYS A 150 16.20 -0.57 0.18
N ILE A 151 15.36 -0.29 -0.82
CA ILE A 151 14.16 -1.08 -1.14
C ILE A 151 14.55 -2.40 -1.80
N VAL A 152 15.52 -2.39 -2.72
CA VAL A 152 16.08 -3.61 -3.32
C VAL A 152 16.65 -4.52 -2.23
N ASN A 153 17.43 -3.96 -1.31
CA ASN A 153 17.92 -4.69 -0.13
C ASN A 153 16.78 -5.28 0.70
N ALA A 154 15.70 -4.52 0.91
CA ALA A 154 14.51 -5.01 1.62
C ALA A 154 13.81 -6.17 0.89
N LEU A 155 13.82 -6.21 -0.44
CA LEU A 155 13.20 -7.29 -1.21
C LEU A 155 14.07 -8.55 -1.24
N GLN A 156 15.39 -8.39 -1.41
CA GLN A 156 16.31 -9.50 -1.64
C GLN A 156 16.87 -10.12 -0.35
N LEU A 157 17.13 -9.32 0.68
CA LEU A 157 17.76 -9.84 1.91
C LEU A 157 16.73 -10.53 2.81
N PRO A 158 17.12 -11.59 3.55
CA PRO A 158 16.21 -12.32 4.43
C PRO A 158 15.80 -11.52 5.67
N TYR A 159 16.50 -10.43 5.97
CA TYR A 159 16.25 -9.59 7.14
C TYR A 159 14.88 -8.92 7.03
N SER A 160 14.03 -9.19 8.00
CA SER A 160 12.82 -8.41 8.25
C SER A 160 12.89 -7.86 9.66
N ASN A 161 12.35 -6.66 9.85
CA ASN A 161 12.20 -6.08 11.17
C ASN A 161 11.28 -6.90 12.08
N ALA A 162 10.63 -7.98 11.62
CA ALA A 162 9.65 -8.75 12.37
C ALA A 162 10.13 -9.21 13.75
N LYS A 163 11.40 -9.63 13.89
CA LYS A 163 11.98 -9.97 15.21
C LYS A 163 12.14 -8.74 16.11
N LEU A 164 12.59 -7.62 15.56
CA LEU A 164 12.76 -6.36 16.32
C LEU A 164 11.41 -5.70 16.66
N GLU A 165 10.42 -5.82 15.78
CA GLU A 165 9.08 -5.26 15.94
C GLU A 165 8.25 -6.08 16.94
N ALA A 166 8.38 -7.41 16.95
CA ALA A 166 7.80 -8.25 18.00
C ALA A 166 8.34 -7.88 19.39
N THR A 167 9.66 -7.66 19.51
CA THR A 167 10.29 -7.21 20.76
C THR A 167 9.85 -5.79 21.14
N ASN A 168 9.78 -4.85 20.18
CA ASN A 168 9.31 -3.50 20.45
C ASN A 168 7.83 -3.44 20.85
N ASN A 169 6.98 -4.29 20.28
CA ASN A 169 5.56 -4.38 20.66
C ASN A 169 5.39 -4.98 22.05
N LEU A 170 6.20 -5.98 22.43
CA LEU A 170 6.25 -6.50 23.81
C LEU A 170 6.66 -5.40 24.80
N ILE A 171 7.70 -4.63 24.47
CA ILE A 171 8.16 -3.52 25.32
C ILE A 171 7.07 -2.44 25.44
N LYS A 172 6.41 -2.06 24.35
CA LYS A 172 5.28 -1.10 24.38
C LYS A 172 4.11 -1.60 25.21
N LEU A 173 3.81 -2.90 25.17
CA LEU A 173 2.79 -3.52 26.02
C LEU A 173 3.19 -3.44 27.50
N SER A 174 4.44 -3.77 27.83
CA SER A 174 4.95 -3.67 29.21
C SER A 174 4.88 -2.25 29.77
N PHE A 175 5.18 -1.23 28.95
CA PHE A 175 5.09 0.18 29.37
C PHE A 175 3.66 0.73 29.42
N SER A 176 2.71 0.16 28.67
CA SER A 176 1.29 0.55 28.72
C SER A 176 0.53 -0.11 29.89
N SER A 177 1.03 -1.24 30.41
CA SER A 177 0.54 -1.83 31.66
C SER A 177 1.00 -1.10 32.94
N THR A 178 1.95 -0.18 32.87
CA THR A 178 2.44 0.62 34.03
C THR A 178 1.71 1.96 34.26
N HIS A 179 0.59 2.21 33.56
CA HIS A 179 -0.23 3.42 33.75
C HIS A 179 -1.67 3.16 34.21
N TYR A 180 -1.96 1.93 34.65
CA TYR A 180 -3.12 1.63 35.48
C TYR A 180 -2.68 0.74 36.64
N SER A 181 -2.12 1.37 37.68
CA SER A 181 -2.02 0.79 39.03
C SER A 181 -2.04 1.95 40.02
#